data_AF-A0A8E0V6G4-F1
#
_entry.id   AF-A0A8E0V6G4-F1
#
_cell.length_a   1.000
_cell.length_b   1.000
_cell.length_c   1.000
_cell.angle_alpha   90.00
_cell.angle_beta   90.00
_cell.angle_gamma   90.00
#
_symmetry.space_group_name_H-M   'P 1'
#
loop_
_entity.id
_entity.type
_entity.pdbx_description
1 polymer ?
#
loop_
_entity_poly.entity_id
_entity_poly.type
_entity_poly.pdbx_seq_one_letter_code
_entity_poly.pdbx_strand_id
1 'polypeptide(L)'
;MGMRVDIVTLFPEMCQQVLDASILGRAAKKGYIETHCHQIRDYTKNKQKQTDDYPYGGGCGMVLYAQPIADCLRAVQQEVAAQGRPAPHIVFLTAGGQRYTEEHARRLAQYDNLTLVCGHYEGIDERVIEAFADEEISIGDYILTGGELASLVVADSVLRLKPGVLAEQKGYEEESYWDGLLEYPQYTRPEVWEGRAVPQVLLGGDHQKIDAWRGEKSRERTRLRRPELYEQWCVSHPVTELPKWKRGENVRLVKTDEQFAAAARIFLEGRRTVCAENWTTEYCAGMTEEEYLLQLRQEKAAGWACYLHTTKDVPDGIVSVNHKVGHVEHLFVTESARGKGIGQKLLDFARKKLPEHKHPVLSVLNTNSRAIALYTRMGWKLTGEMELEFVPEQYPAVVKKCALVLMRYEGAVQE
;
A
#
# COMPACT_ATOMS: atom_id res chain seq x y z
N MET A 1 28.53 10.00 16.90
CA MET A 1 28.12 8.94 17.82
C MET A 1 26.86 8.29 17.24
N GLY A 2 26.64 7.00 17.47
CA GLY A 2 25.42 6.32 17.05
C GLY A 2 24.16 6.91 17.69
N MET A 3 22.98 6.54 17.17
CA MET A 3 21.71 6.87 17.83
C MET A 3 21.63 6.19 19.21
N ARG A 4 21.11 6.89 20.22
CA ARG A 4 20.83 6.33 21.55
C ARG A 4 19.33 6.10 21.73
N VAL A 5 18.96 4.92 22.25
CA VAL A 5 17.58 4.59 22.64
C VAL A 5 17.55 4.20 24.12
N ASP A 6 16.71 4.87 24.90
CA ASP A 6 16.48 4.59 26.31
C ASP A 6 15.07 4.03 26.49
N ILE A 7 14.90 2.89 27.17
CA ILE A 7 13.59 2.33 27.52
C ILE A 7 13.35 2.49 29.02
N VAL A 8 12.30 3.21 29.41
CA VAL A 8 11.88 3.41 30.81
C VAL A 8 10.78 2.40 31.13
N THR A 9 11.07 1.44 32.01
CA THR A 9 10.20 0.26 32.24
C THR A 9 10.34 -0.31 33.65
N LEU A 10 9.36 -1.14 34.06
CA LEU A 10 9.47 -2.00 35.25
C LEU A 10 10.30 -3.27 35.01
N PHE A 11 10.51 -3.66 33.74
CA PHE A 11 11.16 -4.91 33.33
C PHE A 11 12.36 -4.67 32.39
N PRO A 12 13.41 -3.96 32.85
CA PRO A 12 14.54 -3.59 32.00
C PRO A 12 15.33 -4.80 31.50
N GLU A 13 15.45 -5.87 32.29
CA GLU A 13 16.19 -7.09 31.89
C GLU A 13 15.57 -7.75 30.66
N MET A 14 14.23 -7.82 30.59
CA MET A 14 13.51 -8.36 29.44
C MET A 14 13.82 -7.54 28.18
N CYS A 15 13.76 -6.22 28.27
CA CYS A 15 14.00 -5.33 27.13
C CYS A 15 15.47 -5.40 26.69
N GLN A 16 16.40 -5.34 27.63
CA GLN A 16 17.83 -5.34 27.34
C GLN A 16 18.27 -6.64 26.67
N GLN A 17 17.74 -7.79 27.11
CA GLN A 17 18.02 -9.09 26.49
C GLN A 17 17.64 -9.13 25.00
N VAL A 18 16.53 -8.49 24.61
CA VAL A 18 16.12 -8.41 23.21
C VAL A 18 17.03 -7.45 22.43
N LEU A 19 17.36 -6.29 23.00
CA LEU A 19 18.23 -5.28 22.36
C LEU A 19 19.68 -5.78 22.17
N ASP A 20 20.17 -6.62 23.07
CA ASP A 20 21.51 -7.22 23.02
C ASP A 20 21.61 -8.41 22.05
N ALA A 21 20.48 -8.84 21.48
CA ALA A 21 20.41 -9.98 20.58
C ALA A 21 20.53 -9.58 19.09
N SER A 22 20.81 -10.59 18.25
CA SER A 22 20.74 -10.49 16.79
C SER A 22 21.47 -9.27 16.20
N ILE A 23 20.85 -8.56 15.25
CA ILE A 23 21.45 -7.45 14.50
C ILE A 23 21.69 -6.22 15.36
N LEU A 24 20.75 -5.88 16.27
CA LEU A 24 20.88 -4.73 17.16
C LEU A 24 22.04 -4.91 18.13
N GLY A 25 22.15 -6.08 18.77
CA GLY A 25 23.28 -6.37 19.66
C GLY A 25 24.63 -6.36 18.94
N ARG A 26 24.69 -6.83 17.69
CA ARG A 26 25.91 -6.71 16.86
C ARG A 26 26.23 -5.26 16.54
N ALA A 27 25.22 -4.43 16.25
CA ALA A 27 25.40 -3.02 15.95
C ALA A 27 25.84 -2.22 17.17
N ALA A 28 25.26 -2.49 18.35
CA ALA A 28 25.65 -1.89 19.62
C ALA A 28 27.12 -2.21 19.96
N LYS A 29 27.54 -3.48 19.84
CA LYS A 29 28.94 -3.90 20.04
C LYS A 29 29.93 -3.24 19.10
N LYS A 30 29.48 -2.83 17.90
CA LYS A 30 30.28 -2.08 16.92
C LYS A 30 30.20 -0.56 17.12
N GLY A 31 29.40 -0.07 18.07
CA GLY A 31 29.24 1.35 18.36
C GLY A 31 28.37 2.11 17.37
N TYR A 32 27.57 1.44 16.53
CA TYR A 32 26.67 2.09 15.58
C TYR A 32 25.41 2.65 16.26
N ILE A 33 25.01 2.05 17.38
CA ILE A 33 23.86 2.42 18.19
C ILE A 33 24.20 2.23 19.67
N GLU A 34 23.43 2.85 20.54
CA GLU A 34 23.53 2.74 21.99
C GLU A 34 22.13 2.50 22.56
N THR A 35 22.00 1.55 23.48
CA THR A 35 20.70 1.15 24.03
C THR A 35 20.79 0.99 25.53
N HIS A 36 19.84 1.56 26.27
CA HIS A 36 19.78 1.45 27.73
C HIS A 36 18.36 1.15 28.19
N CYS A 37 18.22 0.33 29.24
CA CYS A 37 16.94 0.07 29.89
C CYS A 37 16.99 0.55 31.36
N HIS A 38 16.02 1.38 31.75
CA HIS A 38 15.98 2.06 33.03
C HIS A 38 14.86 1.52 33.91
N GLN A 39 15.21 1.09 35.12
CA GLN A 39 14.28 0.54 36.11
C GLN A 39 13.51 1.65 36.83
N ILE A 40 12.22 1.81 36.54
CA ILE A 40 11.36 2.82 37.20
C ILE A 40 11.38 2.67 38.73
N ARG A 41 11.46 1.42 39.23
CA ARG A 41 11.47 1.14 40.69
C ARG A 41 12.63 1.80 41.43
N ASP A 42 13.76 2.08 40.76
CA ASP A 42 14.93 2.68 41.39
C ASP A 42 14.76 4.18 41.67
N TYR A 43 13.74 4.80 41.07
CA TYR A 43 13.42 6.22 41.24
C TYR A 43 12.28 6.48 42.22
N THR A 44 11.80 5.43 42.89
CA THR A 44 10.77 5.56 43.93
C THR A 44 11.35 6.21 45.19
N LYS A 45 10.53 7.02 45.86
CA LYS A 45 10.92 7.67 47.14
C LYS A 45 10.57 6.84 48.38
N ASN A 46 9.80 5.76 48.21
CA ASN A 46 9.42 4.88 49.32
C ASN A 46 10.34 3.67 49.43
N LYS A 47 10.40 3.08 50.63
CA LYS A 47 11.30 1.94 50.91
C LYS A 47 10.84 0.66 50.21
N GLN A 48 9.56 0.56 49.87
CA GLN A 48 8.92 -0.61 49.27
C GLN A 48 9.12 -0.69 47.74
N LYS A 49 9.67 0.36 47.12
CA LYS A 49 9.76 0.50 45.66
C LYS A 49 8.42 0.33 44.94
N GLN A 50 7.36 0.87 45.54
CA GLN A 50 6.01 0.85 44.95
C GLN A 50 5.92 1.88 43.83
N THR A 51 5.29 1.49 42.74
CA THR A 51 5.25 2.25 41.50
C THR A 51 3.83 2.61 41.07
N ASP A 52 2.83 2.18 41.81
CA ASP A 52 1.44 2.14 41.40
C ASP A 52 0.48 2.22 42.60
N ASP A 53 -0.75 2.65 42.33
CA ASP A 53 -1.86 2.72 43.30
C ASP A 53 -3.21 2.65 42.62
N TYR A 54 -4.27 2.61 43.42
CA TYR A 54 -5.65 2.62 42.93
C TYR A 54 -5.98 3.93 42.19
N PRO A 55 -6.74 3.87 41.08
CA PRO A 55 -7.14 5.06 40.35
C PRO A 55 -8.12 5.92 41.17
N TYR A 56 -7.94 7.24 41.07
CA TYR A 56 -8.99 8.18 41.47
C TYR A 56 -10.25 7.99 40.62
N GLY A 57 -11.43 8.16 41.22
CA GLY A 57 -12.73 7.90 40.56
C GLY A 57 -13.22 6.45 40.70
N GLY A 58 -12.44 5.56 41.31
CA GLY A 58 -12.75 4.14 41.41
C GLY A 58 -12.46 3.38 40.12
N GLY A 59 -12.66 2.06 40.13
CA GLY A 59 -12.32 1.17 39.02
C GLY A 59 -11.55 -0.06 39.48
N CYS A 60 -11.28 -0.97 38.55
CA CYS A 60 -10.40 -2.11 38.77
C CYS A 60 -8.96 -1.75 38.36
N GLY A 61 -7.98 -2.49 38.87
CA GLY A 61 -6.58 -2.34 38.49
C GLY A 61 -5.83 -1.23 39.25
N MET A 62 -4.64 -0.91 38.77
CA MET A 62 -3.69 0.05 39.35
C MET A 62 -3.19 1.01 38.28
N VAL A 63 -2.78 2.22 38.66
CA VAL A 63 -2.19 3.23 37.79
C VAL A 63 -0.78 3.55 38.26
N LEU A 64 0.18 3.62 37.33
CA LEU A 64 1.56 3.97 37.66
C LEU A 64 1.68 5.42 38.14
N TYR A 65 2.42 5.63 39.23
CA TYR A 65 2.70 6.94 39.78
C TYR A 65 3.50 7.82 38.82
N ALA A 66 3.14 9.11 38.76
CA ALA A 66 3.90 10.13 38.05
C ALA A 66 5.35 10.29 38.56
N GLN A 67 5.56 10.20 39.88
CA GLN A 67 6.84 10.55 40.52
C GLN A 67 8.04 9.71 40.04
N PRO A 68 8.04 8.37 40.14
CA PRO A 68 9.21 7.58 39.76
C PRO A 68 9.49 7.67 38.25
N ILE A 69 8.45 7.82 37.42
CA ILE A 69 8.61 8.02 35.98
C ILE A 69 9.27 9.37 35.69
N ALA A 70 8.76 10.46 36.29
CA ALA A 70 9.32 11.79 36.10
C ALA A 70 10.79 11.90 36.56
N ASP A 71 11.13 11.29 37.69
CA ASP A 71 12.49 11.31 38.22
C ASP A 71 13.43 10.43 37.37
N CYS A 72 12.94 9.30 36.83
CA CYS A 72 13.66 8.47 35.85
C CYS A 72 13.94 9.24 34.55
N LEU A 73 12.93 9.89 33.96
CA LEU A 73 13.07 10.66 32.73
C LEU A 73 14.09 11.81 32.88
N ARG A 74 14.07 12.51 34.02
CA ARG A 74 15.07 13.54 34.32
C ARG A 74 16.49 12.98 34.42
N ALA A 75 16.65 11.79 35.01
CA ALA A 75 17.95 11.13 35.09
C ALA A 75 18.47 10.74 33.69
N VAL A 76 17.60 10.16 32.85
CA VAL A 76 17.94 9.85 31.45
C VAL A 76 18.37 11.11 30.70
N GLN A 77 17.61 12.20 30.82
CA GLN A 77 17.95 13.49 30.19
C GLN A 77 19.31 14.03 30.67
N GLN A 78 19.63 13.88 31.96
CA GLN A 78 20.93 14.28 32.52
C GLN A 78 22.07 13.41 31.98
N GLU A 79 21.88 12.10 31.85
CA GLU A 79 22.89 11.19 31.27
C GLU A 79 23.15 11.52 29.79
N VAL A 80 22.09 11.75 29.02
CA VAL A 80 22.19 12.18 27.61
C VAL A 80 22.95 13.50 27.51
N ALA A 81 22.61 14.49 28.35
CA ALA A 81 23.30 15.78 28.38
C ALA A 81 24.77 15.65 28.78
N ALA A 82 25.10 14.77 29.74
CA ALA A 82 26.47 14.51 30.17
C ALA A 82 27.34 13.89 29.05
N GLN A 83 26.73 13.19 28.10
CA GLN A 83 27.38 12.71 26.88
C GLN A 83 27.49 13.78 25.78
N GLY A 84 27.04 15.03 26.04
CA GLY A 84 27.08 16.13 25.08
C GLY A 84 26.06 15.99 23.95
N ARG A 85 24.97 15.25 24.18
CA ARG A 85 23.92 14.95 23.19
C ARG A 85 22.69 15.86 23.37
N PRO A 86 21.93 16.13 22.30
CA PRO A 86 20.67 16.88 22.41
C PRO A 86 19.65 16.12 23.27
N ALA A 87 18.67 16.83 23.80
CA ALA A 87 17.60 16.22 24.61
C ALA A 87 16.91 15.08 23.82
N PRO A 88 16.57 13.96 24.49
CA PRO A 88 15.86 12.88 23.84
C PRO A 88 14.43 13.29 23.49
N HIS A 89 13.95 12.78 22.36
CA HIS A 89 12.53 12.80 22.02
C HIS A 89 11.81 11.71 22.84
N ILE A 90 10.79 12.06 23.61
CA ILE A 90 10.14 11.18 24.59
C ILE A 90 8.80 10.69 24.06
N VAL A 91 8.69 9.37 23.88
CA VAL A 91 7.49 8.69 23.38
C VAL A 91 6.86 7.85 24.48
N PHE A 92 5.58 8.07 24.75
CA PHE A 92 4.80 7.19 25.62
C PHE A 92 4.07 6.13 24.78
N LEU A 93 4.20 4.87 25.17
CA LEU A 93 3.61 3.75 24.44
C LEU A 93 2.25 3.42 25.05
N THR A 94 1.19 3.69 24.28
CA THR A 94 -0.20 3.60 24.74
C THR A 94 -1.13 3.27 23.58
N ALA A 95 -2.17 2.47 23.85
CA ALA A 95 -3.16 2.10 22.85
C ALA A 95 -3.95 3.31 22.30
N GLY A 96 -4.05 4.40 23.07
CA GLY A 96 -4.69 5.66 22.66
C GLY A 96 -3.82 6.56 21.77
N GLY A 97 -2.55 6.22 21.58
CA GLY A 97 -1.60 7.02 20.81
C GLY A 97 -1.80 6.93 19.30
N GLN A 98 -1.00 7.69 18.55
CA GLN A 98 -1.00 7.64 17.09
C GLN A 98 -0.56 6.24 16.62
N ARG A 99 -1.27 5.69 15.63
CA ARG A 99 -0.96 4.37 15.09
C ARG A 99 0.40 4.38 14.37
N TYR A 100 1.31 3.53 14.84
CA TYR A 100 2.65 3.39 14.32
C TYR A 100 2.69 2.89 12.88
N THR A 101 3.54 3.50 12.06
CA THR A 101 3.78 3.14 10.66
C THR A 101 5.26 3.24 10.31
N GLU A 102 5.65 2.74 9.14
CA GLU A 102 7.03 2.89 8.64
C GLU A 102 7.46 4.37 8.50
N GLU A 103 6.52 5.28 8.23
CA GLU A 103 6.81 6.72 8.21
C GLU A 103 7.23 7.24 9.59
N HIS A 104 6.60 6.74 10.66
CA HIS A 104 7.02 7.05 12.03
C HIS A 104 8.42 6.51 12.30
N ALA A 105 8.74 5.28 11.88
CA ALA A 105 10.08 4.71 12.04
C ALA A 105 11.15 5.59 11.38
N ARG A 106 10.92 6.05 10.15
CA ARG A 106 11.85 6.93 9.42
C ARG A 106 12.01 8.29 10.09
N ARG A 107 10.90 8.88 10.58
CA ARG A 107 10.92 10.14 11.33
C ARG A 107 11.69 10.01 12.64
N LEU A 108 11.37 8.99 13.43
CA LEU A 108 12.03 8.72 14.71
C LEU A 108 13.52 8.43 14.55
N ALA A 109 13.92 7.78 13.46
CA ALA A 109 15.33 7.51 13.14
C ALA A 109 16.15 8.78 12.82
N GLN A 110 15.51 9.94 12.64
CA GLN A 110 16.20 11.23 12.47
C GLN A 110 16.69 11.81 13.80
N TYR A 111 16.17 11.35 14.95
CA TYR A 111 16.65 11.81 16.25
C TYR A 111 17.97 11.16 16.63
N ASP A 112 18.80 11.91 17.34
CA ASP A 112 20.03 11.39 17.94
C ASP A 112 19.74 10.54 19.18
N ASN A 113 18.70 10.91 19.95
CA ASN A 113 18.32 10.26 21.20
C ASN A 113 16.80 10.11 21.26
N LEU A 114 16.34 8.92 21.62
CA LEU A 114 14.93 8.57 21.73
C LEU A 114 14.69 7.88 23.07
N THR A 115 13.68 8.32 23.81
CA THR A 115 13.26 7.68 25.06
C THR A 115 11.86 7.09 24.89
N LEU A 116 11.71 5.81 25.19
CA LEU A 116 10.48 5.04 25.07
C LEU A 116 9.96 4.69 26.47
N VAL A 117 8.76 5.14 26.82
CA VAL A 117 8.17 4.97 28.16
C VAL A 117 7.10 3.89 28.14
N CYS A 118 7.35 2.80 28.88
CA CYS A 118 6.45 1.67 28.97
C CYS A 118 5.37 1.91 30.03
N GLY A 119 4.10 1.90 29.62
CA GLY A 119 2.97 1.77 30.54
C GLY A 119 2.84 0.35 31.09
N HIS A 120 2.12 0.20 32.20
CA HIS A 120 1.71 -1.09 32.77
C HIS A 120 0.40 -0.92 33.52
N TYR A 121 -0.24 -2.03 33.90
CA TYR A 121 -1.52 -2.04 34.63
C TYR A 121 -2.61 -1.33 33.82
N GLU A 122 -3.42 -0.44 34.42
CA GLU A 122 -4.42 0.36 33.69
C GLU A 122 -3.80 1.52 32.92
N GLY A 123 -2.55 1.88 33.22
CA GLY A 123 -1.84 2.96 32.54
C GLY A 123 -0.93 3.76 33.46
N ILE A 124 -0.55 4.94 32.96
CA ILE A 124 0.30 5.90 33.64
C ILE A 124 -0.57 7.09 34.06
N ASP A 125 -0.25 7.69 35.20
CA ASP A 125 -0.86 8.96 35.61
C ASP A 125 -0.70 10.03 34.51
N GLU A 126 -1.83 10.51 34.00
CA GLU A 126 -1.90 11.43 32.85
C GLU A 126 -0.98 12.64 33.01
N ARG A 127 -0.79 13.14 34.24
CA ARG A 127 0.00 14.36 34.50
C ARG A 127 1.49 14.20 34.15
N VAL A 128 2.04 12.98 34.22
CA VAL A 128 3.43 12.76 33.77
C VAL A 128 3.52 12.64 32.26
N ILE A 129 2.45 12.17 31.60
CA ILE A 129 2.35 12.17 30.13
C ILE A 129 2.30 13.63 29.67
N GLU A 130 1.36 14.44 30.17
CA GLU A 130 1.22 15.86 29.84
C GLU A 130 2.50 16.68 30.08
N ALA A 131 3.29 16.31 31.09
CA ALA A 131 4.50 17.05 31.46
C ALA A 131 5.75 16.67 30.66
N PHE A 132 5.81 15.48 30.05
CA PHE A 132 7.04 14.94 29.45
C PHE A 132 6.88 14.34 28.05
N ALA A 133 5.68 13.97 27.61
CA ALA A 133 5.48 13.34 26.33
C ALA A 133 5.66 14.36 25.19
N ASP A 134 6.55 14.04 24.26
CA ASP A 134 6.59 14.73 22.97
C ASP A 134 5.56 14.13 22.01
N GLU A 135 5.31 12.82 22.11
CA GLU A 135 4.23 12.13 21.41
C GLU A 135 3.81 10.83 22.11
N GLU A 136 2.62 10.34 21.75
CA GLU A 136 2.07 9.05 22.18
C GLU A 136 1.91 8.14 20.96
N ILE A 137 2.39 6.88 21.06
CA ILE A 137 2.35 5.91 19.94
C ILE A 137 1.65 4.61 20.36
N SER A 138 0.75 4.14 19.49
CA SER A 138 0.12 2.83 19.54
C SER A 138 0.68 1.93 18.44
N ILE A 139 1.10 0.70 18.76
CA ILE A 139 1.58 -0.26 17.75
C ILE A 139 0.46 -1.04 17.04
N GLY A 140 -0.80 -0.84 17.45
CA GLY A 140 -1.96 -1.43 16.78
C GLY A 140 -3.23 -1.42 17.61
N ASP A 141 -4.34 -1.77 16.97
CA ASP A 141 -5.69 -1.71 17.54
C ASP A 141 -5.98 -2.96 18.39
N TYR A 142 -5.17 -3.18 19.44
CA TYR A 142 -5.24 -4.28 20.40
C TYR A 142 -4.57 -3.90 21.72
N ILE A 143 -4.82 -4.67 22.78
CA ILE A 143 -4.30 -4.40 24.13
C ILE A 143 -3.20 -5.38 24.51
N LEU A 144 -2.14 -4.87 25.11
CA LEU A 144 -1.04 -5.63 25.71
C LEU A 144 -1.00 -5.41 27.23
N THR A 145 -0.28 -6.26 27.94
CA THR A 145 -0.15 -6.16 29.41
C THR A 145 0.80 -5.05 29.86
N GLY A 146 1.62 -4.53 28.96
CA GLY A 146 2.58 -3.47 29.21
C GLY A 146 3.21 -2.95 27.91
N GLY A 147 3.91 -1.82 28.02
CA GLY A 147 4.52 -1.13 26.88
C GLY A 147 5.83 -1.74 26.39
N GLU A 148 6.40 -2.73 27.09
CA GLU A 148 7.72 -3.30 26.78
C GLU A 148 7.81 -3.83 25.35
N LEU A 149 6.82 -4.62 24.90
CA LEU A 149 6.79 -5.15 23.54
C LEU A 149 6.61 -4.04 22.50
N ALA A 150 5.82 -3.00 22.81
CA ALA A 150 5.64 -1.85 21.94
C ALA A 150 6.93 -1.05 21.79
N SER A 151 7.63 -0.78 22.89
CA SER A 151 8.93 -0.11 22.89
C SER A 151 9.97 -0.91 22.10
N LEU A 152 10.00 -2.24 22.23
CA LEU A 152 10.91 -3.09 21.47
C LEU A 152 10.60 -3.10 19.96
N VAL A 153 9.31 -3.10 19.57
CA VAL A 153 8.90 -2.98 18.17
C VAL A 153 9.33 -1.64 17.56
N VAL A 154 9.11 -0.54 18.29
CA VAL A 154 9.53 0.79 17.85
C VAL A 154 11.06 0.87 17.79
N ALA A 155 11.77 0.43 18.82
CA ALA A 155 13.23 0.44 18.86
C ALA A 155 13.83 -0.38 17.70
N ASP A 156 13.35 -1.60 17.44
CA ASP A 156 13.86 -2.45 16.35
C ASP A 156 13.68 -1.80 14.97
N SER A 157 12.46 -1.34 14.68
CA SER A 157 12.13 -0.71 13.39
C SER A 157 12.83 0.63 13.16
N VAL A 158 13.14 1.38 14.23
CA VAL A 158 13.89 2.65 14.14
C VAL A 158 15.39 2.39 14.00
N LEU A 159 15.96 1.56 14.88
CA LEU A 159 17.40 1.35 14.95
C LEU A 159 17.94 0.65 13.70
N ARG A 160 17.17 -0.24 13.07
CA ARG A 160 17.57 -0.89 11.81
C ARG A 160 17.86 0.09 10.66
N LEU A 161 17.25 1.28 10.68
CA LEU A 161 17.44 2.31 9.66
C LEU A 161 18.77 3.07 9.83
N LYS A 162 19.45 2.93 10.98
CA LYS A 162 20.69 3.65 11.24
C LYS A 162 21.86 3.09 10.40
N PRO A 163 22.70 3.95 9.80
CA PRO A 163 23.86 3.53 9.04
C PRO A 163 24.76 2.57 9.84
N GLY A 164 25.15 1.45 9.23
CA GLY A 164 26.00 0.43 9.84
C GLY A 164 25.26 -0.66 10.62
N VAL A 165 23.96 -0.50 10.91
CA VAL A 165 23.16 -1.55 11.57
C VAL A 165 22.89 -2.68 10.59
N LEU A 166 22.28 -2.37 9.44
CA LEU A 166 22.17 -3.31 8.32
C LEU A 166 23.39 -3.21 7.41
N ALA A 167 23.72 -4.32 6.75
CA ALA A 167 24.92 -4.42 5.92
C ALA A 167 24.87 -3.52 4.67
N GLU A 168 23.68 -3.33 4.09
CA GLU A 168 23.48 -2.54 2.88
C GLU A 168 22.22 -1.67 3.01
N GLN A 169 22.34 -0.41 2.60
CA GLN A 169 21.24 0.56 2.59
C GLN A 169 20.08 0.08 1.70
N LYS A 170 20.40 -0.51 0.55
CA LYS A 170 19.43 -1.12 -0.37
C LYS A 170 18.56 -2.18 0.29
N GLY A 171 19.06 -2.83 1.34
CA GLY A 171 18.35 -3.88 2.05
C GLY A 171 17.01 -3.43 2.61
N TYR A 172 16.88 -2.17 3.04
CA TYR A 172 15.60 -1.63 3.50
C TYR A 172 14.88 -0.77 2.45
N GLU A 173 15.56 -0.33 1.39
CA GLU A 173 14.93 0.42 0.28
C GLU A 173 14.08 -0.46 -0.64
N GLU A 174 14.26 -1.78 -0.60
CA GLU A 174 13.48 -2.76 -1.38
C GLU A 174 12.43 -3.49 -0.54
N GLU A 175 12.30 -3.17 0.76
CA GLU A 175 11.38 -3.81 1.68
C GLU A 175 9.95 -3.28 1.58
N SER A 176 9.03 -4.03 2.19
CA SER A 176 7.64 -3.62 2.30
C SER A 176 7.53 -2.23 2.94
N TYR A 177 6.59 -1.44 2.43
CA TYR A 177 6.30 -0.06 2.84
C TYR A 177 7.36 0.97 2.44
N TRP A 178 8.51 0.58 1.88
CA TRP A 178 9.53 1.56 1.49
C TRP A 178 9.01 2.59 0.48
N ASP A 179 8.48 2.07 -0.64
CA ASP A 179 7.88 2.80 -1.75
C ASP A 179 6.34 2.81 -1.70
N GLY A 180 5.75 2.38 -0.59
CA GLY A 180 4.30 2.23 -0.43
C GLY A 180 3.72 0.89 -0.91
N LEU A 181 4.55 -0.06 -1.37
CA LEU A 181 4.12 -1.40 -1.76
C LEU A 181 4.60 -2.48 -0.78
N LEU A 182 4.00 -3.67 -0.86
CA LEU A 182 4.54 -4.87 -0.23
C LEU A 182 5.66 -5.47 -1.07
N GLU A 183 6.62 -6.10 -0.41
CA GLU A 183 7.74 -6.79 -1.07
C GLU A 183 7.26 -8.01 -1.88
N TYR A 184 7.98 -8.28 -2.97
CA TYR A 184 7.80 -9.45 -3.81
C TYR A 184 8.07 -10.77 -3.04
N PRO A 185 7.58 -11.93 -3.52
CA PRO A 185 7.87 -13.21 -2.88
C PRO A 185 9.35 -13.60 -3.05
N GLN A 186 9.95 -14.06 -1.96
CA GLN A 186 11.34 -14.54 -1.91
C GLN A 186 11.40 -16.06 -2.11
N TYR A 187 12.47 -16.53 -2.75
CA TYR A 187 12.73 -17.95 -3.00
C TYR A 187 14.19 -18.26 -2.65
N THR A 188 14.42 -19.46 -2.12
CA THR A 188 15.78 -19.96 -1.83
C THR A 188 15.90 -21.41 -2.25
N ARG A 189 17.10 -21.97 -2.14
CA ARG A 189 17.39 -23.36 -2.49
C ARG A 189 16.62 -24.32 -1.58
N PRO A 190 16.19 -25.49 -2.08
CA PRO A 190 16.41 -26.04 -3.43
C PRO A 190 15.48 -25.46 -4.51
N GLU A 191 15.81 -25.66 -5.80
CA GLU A 191 15.01 -25.15 -6.94
C GLU A 191 13.58 -25.72 -7.01
N VAL A 192 13.39 -26.95 -6.53
CA VAL A 192 12.08 -27.59 -6.43
C VAL A 192 11.92 -28.12 -5.02
N TRP A 193 10.90 -27.65 -4.31
CA TRP A 193 10.50 -28.15 -3.00
C TRP A 193 9.06 -28.67 -3.09
N GLU A 194 8.86 -29.96 -2.78
CA GLU A 194 7.55 -30.62 -2.84
C GLU A 194 6.81 -30.45 -4.20
N GLY A 195 7.55 -30.55 -5.31
CA GLY A 195 7.00 -30.36 -6.65
C GLY A 195 6.69 -28.90 -7.02
N ARG A 196 7.02 -27.93 -6.16
CA ARG A 196 6.85 -26.49 -6.40
C ARG A 196 8.18 -25.90 -6.84
N ALA A 197 8.29 -25.56 -8.13
CA ALA A 197 9.48 -24.98 -8.69
C ALA A 197 9.60 -23.47 -8.39
N VAL A 198 10.84 -23.00 -8.22
CA VAL A 198 11.18 -21.56 -8.26
C VAL A 198 10.82 -20.99 -9.64
N PRO A 199 10.27 -19.75 -9.72
CA PRO A 199 9.98 -19.12 -11.00
C PRO A 199 11.20 -19.08 -11.94
N GLN A 200 11.04 -19.57 -13.17
CA GLN A 200 12.14 -19.73 -14.13
C GLN A 200 12.93 -18.43 -14.39
N VAL A 201 12.27 -17.27 -14.33
CA VAL A 201 12.90 -15.95 -14.50
C VAL A 201 13.98 -15.68 -13.45
N LEU A 202 13.86 -16.24 -12.24
CA LEU A 202 14.83 -16.08 -11.16
C LEU A 202 16.06 -16.97 -11.32
N LEU A 203 16.00 -17.99 -12.20
CA LEU A 203 17.10 -18.93 -12.44
C LEU A 203 18.03 -18.47 -13.57
N GLY A 204 17.60 -17.52 -14.40
CA GLY A 204 18.29 -17.13 -15.64
C GLY A 204 19.35 -16.03 -15.52
N GLY A 205 19.50 -15.38 -14.35
CA GLY A 205 20.50 -14.33 -14.10
C GLY A 205 20.30 -13.01 -14.86
N ASP A 206 19.22 -12.86 -15.62
CA ASP A 206 18.87 -11.64 -16.34
C ASP A 206 18.27 -10.61 -15.37
N HIS A 207 19.12 -9.74 -14.82
CA HIS A 207 18.75 -8.74 -13.83
C HIS A 207 17.55 -7.87 -14.26
N GLN A 208 17.49 -7.46 -15.53
CA GLN A 208 16.39 -6.64 -16.01
C GLN A 208 15.05 -7.40 -15.97
N LYS A 209 15.04 -8.67 -16.37
CA LYS A 209 13.83 -9.51 -16.28
C LYS A 209 13.45 -9.82 -14.84
N ILE A 210 14.44 -10.03 -13.97
CA ILE A 210 14.23 -10.28 -12.54
C ILE A 210 13.61 -9.05 -11.88
N ASP A 211 14.15 -7.86 -12.10
CA ASP A 211 13.63 -6.62 -11.51
C ASP A 211 12.23 -6.30 -12.02
N ALA A 212 11.97 -6.50 -13.32
CA ALA A 212 10.63 -6.37 -13.88
C ALA A 212 9.62 -7.32 -13.21
N TRP A 213 10.00 -8.58 -13.01
CA TRP A 213 9.18 -9.58 -12.35
C TRP A 213 8.96 -9.24 -10.86
N ARG A 214 9.99 -8.80 -10.14
CA ARG A 214 9.91 -8.37 -8.74
C ARG A 214 8.92 -7.23 -8.58
N GLY A 215 9.03 -6.19 -9.40
CA GLY A 215 8.08 -5.07 -9.40
C GLY A 215 6.65 -5.51 -9.73
N GLU A 216 6.47 -6.42 -10.68
CA GLU A 216 5.13 -6.97 -11.00
C GLU A 216 4.52 -7.72 -9.82
N LYS A 217 5.30 -8.60 -9.18
CA LYS A 217 4.82 -9.39 -8.04
C LYS A 217 4.59 -8.56 -6.78
N SER A 218 5.39 -7.53 -6.54
CA SER A 218 5.14 -6.54 -5.48
C SER A 218 3.79 -5.86 -5.68
N ARG A 219 3.53 -5.30 -6.87
CA ARG A 219 2.23 -4.65 -7.19
C ARG A 219 1.06 -5.62 -7.12
N GLU A 220 1.21 -6.84 -7.65
CA GLU A 220 0.18 -7.87 -7.57
C GLU A 220 -0.15 -8.23 -6.12
N ARG A 221 0.87 -8.47 -5.29
CA ARG A 221 0.71 -8.83 -3.88
C ARG A 221 0.06 -7.71 -3.08
N THR A 222 0.50 -6.46 -3.31
CA THR A 222 -0.07 -5.28 -2.65
C THR A 222 -1.54 -5.14 -2.99
N ARG A 223 -1.89 -5.18 -4.29
CA ARG A 223 -3.29 -5.11 -4.73
C ARG A 223 -4.18 -6.18 -4.11
N LEU A 224 -3.67 -7.40 -3.93
CA LEU A 224 -4.44 -8.52 -3.38
C LEU A 224 -4.56 -8.50 -1.85
N ARG A 225 -3.51 -8.07 -1.14
CA ARG A 225 -3.43 -8.20 0.33
C ARG A 225 -3.68 -6.89 1.08
N ARG A 226 -3.34 -5.76 0.47
CA ARG A 226 -3.44 -4.40 1.01
C ARG A 226 -3.91 -3.44 -0.09
N PRO A 227 -5.13 -3.64 -0.63
CA PRO A 227 -5.64 -2.87 -1.77
C PRO A 227 -5.59 -1.36 -1.53
N GLU A 228 -5.79 -0.92 -0.29
CA GLU A 228 -5.72 0.49 0.10
C GLU A 228 -4.30 1.09 -0.08
N LEU A 229 -3.25 0.31 0.16
CA LEU A 229 -1.87 0.76 -0.13
C LEU A 229 -1.63 0.85 -1.63
N TYR A 230 -2.17 -0.11 -2.40
CA TYR A 230 -2.04 -0.09 -3.86
C TYR A 230 -2.78 1.09 -4.49
N GLU A 231 -3.95 1.44 -3.96
CA GLU A 231 -4.72 2.63 -4.38
C GLU A 231 -3.94 3.91 -4.11
N GLN A 232 -3.39 4.07 -2.89
CA GLN A 232 -2.53 5.21 -2.55
C GLN A 232 -1.29 5.28 -3.45
N TRP A 233 -0.64 4.15 -3.70
CA TRP A 233 0.50 4.05 -4.61
C TRP A 233 0.13 4.48 -6.04
N CYS A 234 -1.05 4.11 -6.54
CA CYS A 234 -1.52 4.54 -7.85
C CYS A 234 -1.72 6.06 -7.96
N VAL A 235 -2.13 6.72 -6.87
CA VAL A 235 -2.25 8.17 -6.82
C VAL A 235 -0.88 8.86 -6.80
N SER A 236 0.07 8.35 -6.00
CA SER A 236 1.40 8.94 -5.88
C SER A 236 2.35 8.61 -7.03
N HIS A 237 2.04 7.60 -7.86
CA HIS A 237 2.87 7.17 -8.99
C HIS A 237 2.14 7.28 -10.34
N PRO A 238 1.77 8.50 -10.77
CA PRO A 238 1.10 8.70 -12.05
C PRO A 238 1.97 8.23 -13.23
N VAL A 239 1.33 7.88 -14.33
CA VAL A 239 2.03 7.65 -15.60
C VAL A 239 2.43 9.03 -16.15
N THR A 240 3.70 9.37 -15.97
CA THR A 240 4.29 10.64 -16.44
C THR A 240 4.66 10.58 -17.92
N GLU A 241 5.10 9.41 -18.40
CA GLU A 241 5.45 9.17 -19.80
C GLU A 241 4.58 8.06 -20.39
N LEU A 242 3.88 8.40 -21.47
CA LEU A 242 3.09 7.42 -22.21
C LEU A 242 3.98 6.62 -23.17
N PRO A 243 3.76 5.30 -23.30
CA PRO A 243 4.44 4.51 -24.31
C PRO A 243 4.09 5.02 -25.71
N LYS A 244 5.11 5.20 -26.54
CA LYS A 244 4.93 5.61 -27.93
C LYS A 244 4.27 4.51 -28.75
N TRP A 245 3.49 4.90 -29.76
CA TRP A 245 3.03 3.99 -30.80
C TRP A 245 4.22 3.39 -31.53
N LYS A 246 4.27 2.06 -31.61
CA LYS A 246 5.32 1.32 -32.32
C LYS A 246 4.97 1.20 -33.80
N ARG A 247 5.99 0.97 -34.63
CA ARG A 247 5.79 0.70 -36.05
C ARG A 247 4.85 -0.50 -36.24
N GLY A 248 3.78 -0.30 -36.99
CA GLY A 248 2.75 -1.32 -37.27
C GLY A 248 1.58 -1.30 -36.30
N GLU A 249 1.61 -0.50 -35.24
CA GLU A 249 0.45 -0.24 -34.39
C GLU A 249 -0.42 0.87 -35.01
N ASN A 250 -1.72 0.62 -35.12
CA ASN A 250 -2.67 1.57 -35.71
C ASN A 250 -4.00 1.54 -34.95
N VAL A 251 -4.65 2.69 -34.82
CA VAL A 251 -6.04 2.81 -34.34
C VAL A 251 -6.91 3.40 -35.45
N ARG A 252 -8.03 2.74 -35.77
CA ARG A 252 -8.94 3.17 -36.83
C ARG A 252 -10.39 3.11 -36.38
N LEU A 253 -11.22 4.02 -36.89
CA LEU A 253 -12.67 3.99 -36.67
C LEU A 253 -13.24 2.74 -37.36
N VAL A 254 -14.07 1.97 -36.65
CA VAL A 254 -14.76 0.78 -37.16
C VAL A 254 -15.85 1.20 -38.15
N LYS A 255 -15.73 0.76 -39.40
CA LYS A 255 -16.63 1.13 -40.51
C LYS A 255 -17.17 -0.07 -41.29
N THR A 256 -16.33 -1.08 -41.54
CA THR A 256 -16.69 -2.26 -42.34
C THR A 256 -17.21 -3.40 -41.47
N ASP A 257 -17.97 -4.32 -42.06
CA ASP A 257 -18.50 -5.49 -41.34
C ASP A 257 -17.38 -6.38 -40.77
N GLU A 258 -16.27 -6.53 -41.49
CA GLU A 258 -15.08 -7.24 -41.01
C GLU A 258 -14.48 -6.60 -39.76
N GLN A 259 -14.42 -5.27 -39.70
CA GLN A 259 -13.93 -4.54 -38.54
C GLN A 259 -14.90 -4.64 -37.36
N PHE A 260 -16.21 -4.63 -37.62
CA PHE A 260 -17.22 -4.86 -36.59
C PHE A 260 -17.12 -6.26 -35.99
N ALA A 261 -16.95 -7.28 -36.82
CA ALA A 261 -16.74 -8.65 -36.34
C ALA A 261 -15.45 -8.76 -35.51
N ALA A 262 -14.34 -8.15 -35.98
CA ALA A 262 -13.10 -8.12 -35.21
C ALA A 262 -13.25 -7.41 -33.85
N ALA A 263 -13.96 -6.28 -33.81
CA ALA A 263 -14.24 -5.56 -32.58
C ALA A 263 -15.13 -6.39 -31.63
N ALA A 264 -16.16 -7.06 -32.14
CA ALA A 264 -17.06 -7.91 -31.37
C ALA A 264 -16.32 -9.08 -30.69
N ARG A 265 -15.34 -9.70 -31.36
CA ARG A 265 -14.48 -10.74 -30.74
C ARG A 265 -13.69 -10.23 -29.54
N ILE A 266 -13.05 -9.07 -29.68
CA ILE A 266 -12.28 -8.46 -28.59
C ILE A 266 -13.22 -8.03 -27.47
N PHE A 267 -14.41 -7.52 -27.81
CA PHE A 267 -15.42 -7.15 -26.84
C PHE A 267 -15.87 -8.36 -26.02
N LEU A 268 -16.21 -9.47 -26.69
CA LEU A 268 -16.58 -10.73 -26.03
C LEU A 268 -15.48 -11.22 -25.07
N GLU A 269 -14.23 -11.27 -25.53
CA GLU A 269 -13.09 -11.68 -24.70
C GLU A 269 -12.90 -10.77 -23.48
N GLY A 270 -12.99 -9.46 -23.70
CA GLY A 270 -12.93 -8.45 -22.65
C GLY A 270 -14.04 -8.60 -21.61
N ARG A 271 -15.28 -8.80 -22.07
CA ARG A 271 -16.46 -9.00 -21.22
C ARG A 271 -16.37 -10.28 -20.41
N ARG A 272 -15.95 -11.39 -21.00
CA ARG A 272 -15.68 -12.63 -20.26
C ARG A 272 -14.65 -12.42 -19.16
N THR A 273 -13.57 -11.70 -19.45
CA THR A 273 -12.55 -11.37 -18.44
C THR A 273 -13.13 -10.57 -17.28
N VAL A 274 -13.89 -9.51 -17.59
CA VAL A 274 -14.44 -8.60 -16.58
C VAL A 274 -15.56 -9.24 -15.77
N CYS A 275 -16.35 -10.13 -16.38
CA CYS A 275 -17.45 -10.81 -15.72
C CYS A 275 -17.02 -12.05 -14.92
N ALA A 276 -15.86 -12.65 -15.20
CA ALA A 276 -15.43 -13.94 -14.63
C ALA A 276 -15.47 -14.01 -13.09
N GLU A 277 -15.22 -12.92 -12.38
CA GLU A 277 -15.23 -12.89 -10.90
C GLU A 277 -16.59 -12.54 -10.28
N ASN A 278 -17.51 -11.96 -11.06
CA ASN A 278 -18.75 -11.39 -10.54
C ASN A 278 -20.02 -12.05 -11.12
N TRP A 279 -19.91 -12.83 -12.20
CA TRP A 279 -20.99 -13.61 -12.81
C TRP A 279 -20.70 -15.11 -12.78
N THR A 280 -21.74 -15.93 -12.98
CA THR A 280 -21.61 -17.38 -13.09
C THR A 280 -20.79 -17.79 -14.32
N THR A 281 -20.14 -18.96 -14.22
CA THR A 281 -19.38 -19.55 -15.32
C THR A 281 -20.29 -19.81 -16.53
N GLU A 282 -21.52 -20.26 -16.29
CA GLU A 282 -22.53 -20.56 -17.32
C GLU A 282 -22.92 -19.28 -18.09
N TYR A 283 -23.11 -18.17 -17.38
CA TYR A 283 -23.42 -16.89 -18.02
C TYR A 283 -22.26 -16.40 -18.89
N CYS A 284 -21.02 -16.47 -18.40
CA CYS A 284 -19.84 -16.07 -19.17
C CYS A 284 -19.62 -16.96 -20.40
N ALA A 285 -19.91 -18.26 -20.28
CA ALA A 285 -19.81 -19.21 -21.39
C ALA A 285 -20.91 -19.01 -22.45
N GLY A 286 -22.11 -18.60 -22.02
CA GLY A 286 -23.25 -18.34 -22.89
C GLY A 286 -23.14 -17.09 -23.76
N MET A 287 -22.23 -16.16 -23.45
CA MET A 287 -21.99 -14.96 -24.25
C MET A 287 -21.46 -15.30 -25.65
N THR A 288 -22.00 -14.63 -26.68
CA THR A 288 -21.70 -14.90 -28.10
C THR A 288 -21.11 -13.69 -28.84
N GLU A 289 -20.44 -13.92 -29.97
CA GLU A 289 -19.91 -12.84 -30.82
C GLU A 289 -21.05 -12.05 -31.47
N GLU A 290 -22.14 -12.74 -31.86
CA GLU A 290 -23.31 -12.17 -32.51
C GLU A 290 -24.02 -11.13 -31.63
N GLU A 291 -24.13 -11.38 -30.33
CA GLU A 291 -24.71 -10.44 -29.36
C GLU A 291 -23.90 -9.14 -29.28
N TYR A 292 -22.57 -9.23 -29.16
CA TYR A 292 -21.72 -8.04 -29.07
C TYR A 292 -21.57 -7.31 -30.42
N LEU A 293 -21.66 -8.04 -31.54
CA LEU A 293 -21.76 -7.44 -32.86
C LEU A 293 -23.04 -6.61 -33.01
N LEU A 294 -24.17 -7.14 -32.56
CA LEU A 294 -25.44 -6.42 -32.53
C LEU A 294 -25.36 -5.18 -31.63
N GLN A 295 -24.78 -5.33 -30.43
CA GLN A 295 -24.60 -4.21 -29.50
C GLN A 295 -23.76 -3.09 -30.11
N LEU A 296 -22.60 -3.38 -30.71
CA LEU A 296 -21.76 -2.35 -31.35
C LEU A 296 -22.49 -1.61 -32.48
N ARG A 297 -23.35 -2.30 -33.24
CA ARG A 297 -24.16 -1.68 -34.29
C ARG A 297 -25.25 -0.77 -33.72
N GLN A 298 -25.89 -1.17 -32.63
CA GLN A 298 -26.88 -0.35 -31.92
C GLN A 298 -26.22 0.90 -31.29
N GLU A 299 -25.07 0.73 -30.64
CA GLU A 299 -24.30 1.84 -30.07
C GLU A 299 -23.87 2.84 -31.14
N LYS A 300 -23.42 2.36 -32.31
CA LYS A 300 -23.13 3.24 -33.45
C LYS A 300 -24.35 4.05 -33.89
N ALA A 301 -25.53 3.42 -33.96
CA ALA A 301 -26.77 4.13 -34.28
C ALA A 301 -27.14 5.17 -33.19
N ALA A 302 -26.80 4.89 -31.94
CA ALA A 302 -26.95 5.81 -30.80
C ALA A 302 -25.87 6.92 -30.73
N GLY A 303 -24.92 6.95 -31.67
CA GLY A 303 -23.90 7.99 -31.79
C GLY A 303 -22.55 7.67 -31.15
N TRP A 304 -22.31 6.43 -30.74
CA TRP A 304 -21.00 5.98 -30.29
C TRP A 304 -20.06 5.69 -31.47
N ALA A 305 -18.78 6.03 -31.28
CA ALA A 305 -17.71 5.72 -32.22
C ALA A 305 -16.80 4.65 -31.62
N CYS A 306 -16.84 3.43 -32.16
CA CYS A 306 -15.91 2.36 -31.80
C CYS A 306 -14.62 2.44 -32.62
N TYR A 307 -13.47 2.41 -31.96
CA TYR A 307 -12.15 2.39 -32.57
C TYR A 307 -11.48 1.04 -32.33
N LEU A 308 -10.88 0.49 -33.38
CA LEU A 308 -10.14 -0.77 -33.38
C LEU A 308 -8.64 -0.49 -33.45
N HIS A 309 -7.91 -1.04 -32.48
CA HIS A 309 -6.46 -1.10 -32.48
C HIS A 309 -5.98 -2.40 -33.15
N THR A 310 -4.89 -2.29 -33.91
CA THR A 310 -4.23 -3.41 -34.58
C THR A 310 -2.72 -3.30 -34.43
N THR A 311 -2.05 -4.43 -34.25
CA THR A 311 -0.59 -4.55 -34.34
C THR A 311 -0.22 -5.42 -35.54
N LYS A 312 0.45 -4.84 -36.55
CA LYS A 312 0.75 -5.51 -37.83
C LYS A 312 -0.51 -6.14 -38.45
N ASP A 313 -1.59 -5.34 -38.49
CA ASP A 313 -2.92 -5.69 -39.00
C ASP A 313 -3.66 -6.77 -38.21
N VAL A 314 -3.13 -7.26 -37.09
CA VAL A 314 -3.83 -8.16 -36.16
C VAL A 314 -4.60 -7.34 -35.13
N PRO A 315 -5.94 -7.44 -35.05
CA PRO A 315 -6.75 -6.76 -34.06
C PRO A 315 -6.45 -7.23 -32.63
N ASP A 316 -6.18 -6.28 -31.73
CA ASP A 316 -5.74 -6.59 -30.37
C ASP A 316 -6.21 -5.58 -29.30
N GLY A 317 -7.00 -4.58 -29.67
CA GLY A 317 -7.74 -3.77 -28.71
C GLY A 317 -8.89 -2.97 -29.32
N ILE A 318 -9.84 -2.56 -28.48
CA ILE A 318 -10.93 -1.65 -28.85
C ILE A 318 -11.12 -0.57 -27.79
N VAL A 319 -11.71 0.55 -28.20
CA VAL A 319 -12.26 1.57 -27.30
C VAL A 319 -13.42 2.29 -27.99
N SER A 320 -14.51 2.52 -27.27
CA SER A 320 -15.67 3.26 -27.74
C SER A 320 -15.72 4.63 -27.08
N VAL A 321 -16.09 5.66 -27.84
CA VAL A 321 -16.27 7.02 -27.32
C VAL A 321 -17.57 7.63 -27.82
N ASN A 322 -18.24 8.40 -26.97
CA ASN A 322 -19.35 9.23 -27.36
C ASN A 322 -18.91 10.71 -27.37
N HIS A 323 -18.72 11.23 -28.59
CA HIS A 323 -18.25 12.60 -28.81
C HIS A 323 -19.22 13.66 -28.28
N LYS A 324 -20.52 13.36 -28.21
CA LYS A 324 -21.55 14.33 -27.80
C LYS A 324 -21.53 14.57 -26.30
N VAL A 325 -21.40 13.51 -25.51
CA VAL A 325 -21.48 13.58 -24.04
C VAL A 325 -20.12 13.47 -23.33
N GLY A 326 -19.04 13.20 -24.08
CA GLY A 326 -17.69 13.15 -23.49
C GLY A 326 -17.45 11.87 -22.70
N HIS A 327 -17.89 10.73 -23.21
CA HIS A 327 -17.88 9.46 -22.48
C HIS A 327 -17.03 8.41 -23.21
N VAL A 328 -16.21 7.67 -22.45
CA VAL A 328 -15.41 6.53 -22.91
C VAL A 328 -15.94 5.22 -22.32
N GLU A 329 -16.10 4.21 -23.17
CA GLU A 329 -16.51 2.86 -22.80
C GLU A 329 -15.73 1.79 -23.59
N HIS A 330 -15.94 0.52 -23.20
CA HIS A 330 -15.45 -0.67 -23.91
C HIS A 330 -13.95 -0.66 -24.22
N LEU A 331 -13.12 -0.16 -23.29
CA LEU A 331 -11.67 -0.25 -23.41
C LEU A 331 -11.23 -1.68 -23.09
N PHE A 332 -11.01 -2.48 -24.14
CA PHE A 332 -10.56 -3.86 -24.02
C PHE A 332 -9.29 -4.10 -24.81
N VAL A 333 -8.42 -4.93 -24.26
CA VAL A 333 -7.16 -5.40 -24.88
C VAL A 333 -7.12 -6.91 -24.72
N THR A 334 -6.82 -7.60 -25.83
CA THR A 334 -6.74 -9.06 -25.85
C THR A 334 -5.68 -9.57 -24.88
N GLU A 335 -5.86 -10.75 -24.33
CA GLU A 335 -4.99 -11.36 -23.33
C GLU A 335 -3.53 -11.40 -23.82
N SER A 336 -3.32 -11.83 -25.06
CA SER A 336 -2.00 -11.89 -25.70
C SER A 336 -1.31 -10.52 -25.88
N ALA A 337 -2.06 -9.42 -25.75
CA ALA A 337 -1.59 -8.05 -25.94
C ALA A 337 -1.52 -7.23 -24.63
N ARG A 338 -2.02 -7.76 -23.51
CA ARG A 338 -1.89 -7.14 -22.18
C ARG A 338 -0.42 -7.01 -21.78
N GLY A 339 -0.11 -5.99 -20.98
CA GLY A 339 1.27 -5.66 -20.57
C GLY A 339 2.12 -4.96 -21.63
N LYS A 340 1.68 -4.84 -22.89
CA LYS A 340 2.41 -4.14 -23.98
C LYS A 340 2.18 -2.62 -24.03
N GLY A 341 1.50 -2.06 -23.03
CA GLY A 341 1.15 -0.62 -22.97
C GLY A 341 -0.02 -0.19 -23.87
N ILE A 342 -0.70 -1.10 -24.56
CA ILE A 342 -1.81 -0.78 -25.47
C ILE A 342 -2.97 -0.10 -24.75
N GLY A 343 -3.35 -0.58 -23.55
CA GLY A 343 -4.42 0.03 -22.77
C GLY A 343 -4.16 1.50 -22.41
N GLN A 344 -2.91 1.85 -22.07
CA GLN A 344 -2.52 3.24 -21.81
C GLN A 344 -2.68 4.10 -23.07
N LYS A 345 -2.20 3.60 -24.21
CA LYS A 345 -2.29 4.32 -25.49
C LYS A 345 -3.74 4.49 -25.95
N LEU A 346 -4.58 3.47 -25.77
CA LEU A 346 -6.00 3.55 -26.13
C LEU A 346 -6.77 4.52 -25.23
N LEU A 347 -6.47 4.56 -23.93
CA LEU A 347 -7.10 5.51 -23.02
C LEU A 347 -6.70 6.96 -23.34
N ASP A 348 -5.41 7.21 -23.58
CA ASP A 348 -4.92 8.53 -24.04
C ASP A 348 -5.55 8.92 -25.38
N PHE A 349 -5.61 7.98 -26.33
CA PHE A 349 -6.27 8.19 -27.62
C PHE A 349 -7.75 8.55 -27.45
N ALA A 350 -8.49 7.81 -26.63
CA ALA A 350 -9.92 8.06 -26.37
C ALA A 350 -10.14 9.44 -25.76
N ARG A 351 -9.32 9.83 -24.77
CA ARG A 351 -9.37 11.18 -24.19
C ARG A 351 -9.08 12.25 -25.24
N LYS A 352 -8.06 12.08 -26.09
CA LYS A 352 -7.74 13.02 -27.19
C LYS A 352 -8.81 13.07 -28.28
N LYS A 353 -9.67 12.06 -28.38
CA LYS A 353 -10.85 12.07 -29.25
C LYS A 353 -12.02 12.87 -28.70
N LEU A 354 -11.94 13.36 -27.46
CA LEU A 354 -12.96 14.18 -26.80
C LEU A 354 -12.42 15.60 -26.49
N PRO A 355 -11.87 16.35 -27.47
CA PRO A 355 -11.21 17.64 -27.20
C PRO A 355 -12.15 18.71 -26.64
N GLU A 356 -13.44 18.66 -26.99
CA GLU A 356 -14.47 19.59 -26.50
C GLU A 356 -14.86 19.34 -25.04
N HIS A 357 -14.46 18.19 -24.47
CA HIS A 357 -14.77 17.81 -23.10
C HIS A 357 -13.51 17.93 -22.26
N LYS A 358 -13.45 18.96 -21.41
CA LYS A 358 -12.30 19.17 -20.50
C LYS A 358 -12.16 18.03 -19.48
N HIS A 359 -13.30 17.49 -19.03
CA HIS A 359 -13.39 16.46 -17.99
C HIS A 359 -14.27 15.30 -18.45
N PRO A 360 -13.85 14.54 -19.48
CA PRO A 360 -14.61 13.40 -19.96
C PRO A 360 -14.76 12.37 -18.84
N VAL A 361 -15.78 11.54 -18.97
CA VAL A 361 -16.07 10.44 -18.04
C VAL A 361 -15.82 9.09 -18.70
N LEU A 362 -15.54 8.07 -17.89
CA LEU A 362 -15.49 6.68 -18.30
C LEU A 362 -16.24 5.82 -17.30
N SER A 363 -16.78 4.71 -17.79
CA SER A 363 -17.45 3.71 -16.95
C SER A 363 -16.54 2.51 -16.70
N VAL A 364 -16.52 2.02 -15.47
CA VAL A 364 -15.74 0.85 -15.07
C VAL A 364 -16.47 0.08 -13.98
N LEU A 365 -16.38 -1.25 -13.98
CA LEU A 365 -16.88 -2.03 -12.85
C LEU A 365 -16.01 -1.75 -11.63
N ASN A 366 -16.64 -1.46 -10.48
CA ASN A 366 -15.96 -1.16 -9.22
C ASN A 366 -15.05 -2.31 -8.73
N THR A 367 -15.30 -3.53 -9.17
CA THR A 367 -14.48 -4.71 -8.88
C THR A 367 -13.29 -4.88 -9.84
N ASN A 368 -13.23 -4.12 -10.95
CA ASN A 368 -12.11 -4.15 -11.89
C ASN A 368 -10.95 -3.28 -11.40
N SER A 369 -10.33 -3.71 -10.30
CA SER A 369 -9.22 -3.02 -9.65
C SER A 369 -8.03 -2.75 -10.57
N ARG A 370 -7.79 -3.60 -11.59
CA ARG A 370 -6.70 -3.41 -12.57
C ARG A 370 -6.97 -2.22 -13.49
N ALA A 371 -8.19 -2.10 -13.99
CA ALA A 371 -8.58 -0.98 -14.85
C ALA A 371 -8.61 0.31 -14.04
N ILE A 372 -9.22 0.31 -12.85
CA ILE A 372 -9.26 1.48 -11.95
C ILE A 372 -7.85 1.96 -11.64
N ALA A 373 -6.93 1.06 -11.27
CA ALA A 373 -5.54 1.43 -11.00
C ALA A 373 -4.84 2.09 -12.21
N LEU A 374 -5.03 1.54 -13.42
CA LEU A 374 -4.52 2.15 -14.64
C LEU A 374 -5.12 3.55 -14.86
N TYR A 375 -6.43 3.69 -14.70
CA TYR A 375 -7.15 4.95 -14.91
C TYR A 375 -6.72 6.00 -13.90
N THR A 376 -6.63 5.66 -12.62
CA THR A 376 -6.10 6.52 -11.55
C THR A 376 -4.71 7.03 -11.89
N ARG A 377 -3.78 6.15 -12.28
CA ARG A 377 -2.42 6.56 -12.66
C ARG A 377 -2.39 7.43 -13.91
N MET A 378 -3.41 7.35 -14.77
CA MET A 378 -3.55 8.19 -15.96
C MET A 378 -4.34 9.48 -15.72
N GLY A 379 -4.64 9.82 -14.46
CA GLY A 379 -5.29 11.08 -14.09
C GLY A 379 -6.81 11.04 -14.06
N TRP A 380 -7.42 9.86 -14.02
CA TRP A 380 -8.86 9.70 -13.84
C TRP A 380 -9.20 9.49 -12.37
N LYS A 381 -10.25 10.11 -11.85
CA LYS A 381 -10.68 9.96 -10.45
C LYS A 381 -12.09 9.41 -10.37
N LEU A 382 -12.34 8.55 -9.38
CA LEU A 382 -13.70 8.08 -9.06
C LEU A 382 -14.56 9.28 -8.65
N THR A 383 -15.76 9.36 -9.23
CA THR A 383 -16.73 10.44 -8.94
C THR A 383 -17.61 10.14 -7.74
N GLY A 384 -17.72 8.86 -7.35
CA GLY A 384 -18.74 8.38 -6.41
C GLY A 384 -20.10 8.11 -7.06
N GLU A 385 -20.28 8.49 -8.33
CA GLU A 385 -21.50 8.22 -9.10
C GLU A 385 -21.53 6.77 -9.58
N MET A 386 -22.73 6.19 -9.53
CA MET A 386 -23.02 4.82 -9.95
C MET A 386 -24.04 4.85 -11.08
N GLU A 387 -23.71 4.25 -12.22
CA GLU A 387 -24.63 4.15 -13.36
C GLU A 387 -25.60 2.99 -13.19
N LEU A 388 -25.09 1.85 -12.71
CA LEU A 388 -25.87 0.64 -12.59
C LEU A 388 -25.31 -0.23 -11.46
N GLU A 389 -26.22 -0.79 -10.66
CA GLU A 389 -25.88 -1.76 -9.63
C GLU A 389 -26.30 -3.16 -10.08
N PHE A 390 -25.42 -4.14 -9.85
CA PHE A 390 -25.66 -5.54 -10.11
C PHE A 390 -25.72 -6.30 -8.78
N VAL A 391 -26.92 -6.68 -8.38
CA VAL A 391 -27.18 -7.46 -7.16
C VAL A 391 -27.74 -8.84 -7.51
N PRO A 392 -27.32 -9.93 -6.83
CA PRO A 392 -27.79 -11.29 -7.12
C PRO A 392 -29.32 -11.45 -7.10
N GLU A 393 -30.00 -10.67 -6.25
CA GLU A 393 -31.46 -10.70 -6.11
C GLU A 393 -32.19 -10.23 -7.38
N GLN A 394 -31.58 -9.32 -8.15
CA GLN A 394 -32.13 -8.78 -9.39
C GLN A 394 -31.57 -9.47 -10.63
N TYR A 395 -30.33 -9.95 -10.55
CA TYR A 395 -29.60 -10.56 -11.64
C TYR A 395 -29.14 -11.97 -11.24
N PRO A 396 -29.89 -13.03 -11.56
CA PRO A 396 -29.60 -14.40 -11.09
C PRO A 396 -28.24 -14.95 -11.52
N ALA A 397 -27.65 -14.38 -12.57
CA ALA A 397 -26.31 -14.72 -13.05
C ALA A 397 -25.18 -14.01 -12.30
N VAL A 398 -25.47 -13.03 -11.44
CA VAL A 398 -24.49 -12.29 -10.63
C VAL A 398 -24.23 -13.07 -9.35
N VAL A 399 -22.98 -13.45 -9.12
CA VAL A 399 -22.57 -14.20 -7.92
C VAL A 399 -22.07 -13.28 -6.80
N LYS A 400 -21.66 -12.05 -7.15
CA LYS A 400 -21.15 -11.07 -6.21
C LYS A 400 -21.65 -9.68 -6.57
N LYS A 401 -22.19 -8.96 -5.58
CA LYS A 401 -22.60 -7.56 -5.74
C LYS A 401 -21.47 -6.72 -6.33
N CYS A 402 -21.75 -6.04 -7.43
CA CYS A 402 -20.83 -5.11 -8.08
C CYS A 402 -21.60 -3.97 -8.74
N ALA A 403 -20.91 -2.92 -9.17
CA ALA A 403 -21.53 -1.74 -9.73
C ALA A 403 -20.68 -1.14 -10.86
N LEU A 404 -21.35 -0.62 -11.89
CA LEU A 404 -20.75 0.21 -12.91
C LEU A 404 -20.64 1.63 -12.35
N VAL A 405 -19.41 2.11 -12.15
CA VAL A 405 -19.09 3.40 -11.54
C VAL A 405 -18.40 4.33 -12.53
N LEU A 406 -18.56 5.63 -12.31
CA LEU A 406 -17.96 6.65 -13.16
C LEU A 406 -16.63 7.15 -12.62
N MET A 407 -15.65 7.25 -13.52
CA MET A 407 -14.42 8.01 -13.31
C MET A 407 -14.37 9.22 -14.23
N ARG A 408 -13.89 10.35 -13.72
CA ARG A 408 -13.75 11.62 -14.44
C ARG A 408 -12.28 11.96 -14.62
N TYR A 409 -11.91 12.42 -15.81
CA TYR A 409 -10.54 12.87 -16.05
C TYR A 409 -10.26 14.22 -15.36
N GLU A 410 -9.22 14.25 -14.54
CA GLU A 410 -8.73 15.44 -13.82
C GLU A 410 -7.23 15.67 -14.05
N GLY A 411 -6.61 14.94 -14.98
CA GLY A 411 -5.22 15.16 -15.36
C GLY A 411 -4.99 16.54 -15.98
N ALA A 412 -3.73 17.00 -15.98
CA ALA A 412 -3.37 18.25 -16.63
C ALA A 412 -3.81 18.20 -18.10
N VAL A 413 -4.73 19.07 -18.46
CA VAL A 413 -5.15 19.29 -19.84
C VAL A 413 -3.89 19.77 -20.56
N GLN A 414 -3.37 18.98 -21.50
CA GLN A 414 -2.35 19.48 -22.41
C GLN A 414 -3.02 20.57 -23.23
N GLU A 415 -2.75 21.84 -22.89
CA GLU A 415 -3.16 23.03 -23.64
C GLU A 415 -2.63 23.01 -25.08
#